data_AF-A0A350F012-F1
#
_entry.id   AF-A0A350F012-F1
#
_cell.length_a   1.000
_cell.length_b   1.000
_cell.length_c   1.000
_cell.angle_alpha   90.00
_cell.angle_beta   90.00
_cell.angle_gamma   90.00
#
_symmetry.space_group_name_H-M   'P 1'
#
loop_
_entity.id
_entity.type
_entity.pdbx_description
1 polymer ?
#
loop_
_entity_poly.entity_id
_entity_poly.type
_entity_poly.pdbx_seq_one_letter_code
_entity_poly.pdbx_strand_id
1 'polypeptide(L)'
;MSDPHPKSSLGSEEKFQLARVRHDLRTPINHIIGYSEILLEDAQDQVPDEFLGDLQRIHSAGQQLVALINRYLGDDSFMTIRRDLHQLCHELRTPANHIIGYGELLLD
;
A
#
# COMPACT_ATOMS: atom_id res chain seq x y z
N MET A 1 22.35 29.29 -29.40
CA MET A 1 21.41 28.32 -29.99
C MET A 1 21.02 27.35 -28.90
N SER A 2 19.86 27.58 -28.29
CA SER A 2 19.36 26.73 -27.22
C SER A 2 18.65 25.54 -27.85
N ASP A 3 19.22 24.36 -27.62
CA ASP A 3 18.58 23.09 -27.92
C ASP A 3 17.43 22.88 -26.92
N PRO A 4 16.15 22.85 -27.33
CA PRO A 4 15.07 22.63 -26.40
C PRO A 4 15.09 21.14 -26.04
N HIS A 5 15.47 20.84 -24.78
CA HIS A 5 15.30 19.51 -24.21
C HIS A 5 13.90 18.97 -24.53
N PRO A 6 13.75 17.73 -25.03
CA PRO A 6 12.44 17.15 -25.20
C PRO A 6 11.80 16.97 -23.82
N LYS A 7 10.70 17.68 -23.58
CA LYS A 7 9.83 17.45 -22.42
C LYS A 7 9.30 16.01 -22.54
N SER A 8 9.85 15.09 -21.75
CA SER A 8 9.43 13.69 -21.68
C SER A 8 8.02 13.59 -21.07
N SER A 9 6.99 13.74 -21.90
CA SER A 9 5.64 13.33 -21.53
C SER A 9 5.58 11.81 -21.63
N LEU A 10 5.24 11.12 -20.55
CA LEU A 10 5.07 9.66 -20.59
C LEU A 10 3.99 9.26 -21.59
N GLY A 11 4.27 8.17 -22.31
CA GLY A 11 3.35 7.58 -23.27
C GLY A 11 2.08 7.07 -22.58
N SER A 12 0.98 7.00 -23.33
CA SER A 12 -0.30 6.42 -22.87
C SER A 12 -0.13 5.00 -22.32
N GLU A 13 0.79 4.23 -22.88
CA GLU A 13 1.13 2.87 -22.47
C GLU A 13 1.74 2.81 -21.07
N GLU A 14 2.69 3.69 -20.76
CA GLU A 14 3.35 3.69 -19.44
C GLU A 14 2.36 4.09 -18.34
N LYS A 15 1.47 5.06 -18.63
CA LYS A 15 0.37 5.42 -17.71
C LYS A 15 -0.57 4.25 -17.46
N PHE A 16 -0.91 3.50 -18.51
CA PHE A 16 -1.76 2.32 -18.41
C PHE A 16 -1.11 1.21 -17.55
N GLN A 17 0.18 0.92 -17.77
CA GLN A 17 0.91 -0.07 -16.97
C GLN A 17 0.94 0.29 -15.49
N LEU A 18 1.10 1.57 -15.16
CA LEU A 18 1.10 2.03 -13.77
C LEU A 18 -0.27 1.97 -13.11
N ALA A 19 -1.31 2.35 -13.84
CA ALA A 19 -2.69 2.18 -13.38
C ALA A 19 -2.99 0.71 -13.06
N ARG A 20 -2.51 -0.21 -13.90
CA ARG A 20 -2.62 -1.65 -13.68
C ARG A 20 -1.86 -2.12 -12.45
N VAL A 21 -0.57 -1.78 -12.30
CA VAL A 21 0.22 -2.15 -11.12
C VAL A 21 -0.43 -1.63 -9.83
N ARG A 22 -0.90 -0.37 -9.84
CA ARG A 22 -1.62 0.22 -8.71
C ARG A 22 -2.88 -0.58 -8.36
N HIS A 23 -3.68 -0.96 -9.35
CA HIS A 23 -4.89 -1.76 -9.16
C HIS A 23 -4.57 -3.15 -8.58
N ASP A 24 -3.58 -3.81 -9.16
CA ASP A 24 -3.18 -5.17 -8.78
C ASP A 24 -2.62 -5.22 -7.35
N LEU A 25 -1.99 -4.15 -6.88
CA LEU A 25 -1.56 -4.01 -5.47
C LEU A 25 -2.72 -3.65 -4.53
N ARG A 26 -3.61 -2.73 -4.93
CA ARG A 26 -4.70 -2.27 -4.05
C ARG A 26 -5.68 -3.38 -3.71
N THR A 27 -5.96 -4.28 -4.66
CA THR A 27 -6.91 -5.40 -4.46
C THR A 27 -6.58 -6.26 -3.24
N PRO A 28 -5.40 -6.94 -3.16
CA PRO A 28 -5.08 -7.78 -2.01
C PRO A 28 -4.94 -6.98 -0.71
N ILE A 29 -4.44 -5.75 -0.76
CA ILE A 29 -4.31 -4.91 0.44
C ILE A 29 -5.68 -4.51 0.98
N ASN A 30 -6.62 -4.13 0.11
CA ASN A 30 -7.98 -3.81 0.52
C ASN A 30 -8.71 -5.03 1.09
N HIS A 31 -8.42 -6.25 0.60
CA HIS A 31 -8.93 -7.46 1.23
C HIS A 31 -8.40 -7.64 2.65
N ILE A 32 -7.09 -7.45 2.88
CA ILE A 32 -6.50 -7.52 4.23
C ILE A 32 -7.15 -6.49 5.16
N ILE A 33 -7.31 -5.25 4.71
CA ILE A 33 -8.00 -4.19 5.46
C ILE A 33 -9.42 -4.63 5.81
N GLY A 34 -10.20 -5.03 4.81
CA GLY A 34 -11.60 -5.43 5.01
C GLY A 34 -11.75 -6.63 5.94
N TYR A 35 -10.88 -7.65 5.84
CA TYR A 35 -10.90 -8.77 6.77
C TYR A 35 -10.52 -8.34 8.19
N SER A 36 -9.49 -7.50 8.36
CA SER A 36 -9.13 -7.00 9.68
C SER A 36 -10.22 -6.12 10.29
N GLU A 37 -10.94 -5.33 9.48
CA GLU A 37 -12.06 -4.49 9.92
C GLU A 37 -13.22 -5.35 10.40
N ILE A 38 -13.64 -6.36 9.61
CA ILE A 38 -14.69 -7.31 10.00
C ILE A 38 -14.32 -8.02 11.31
N LEU A 39 -13.09 -8.52 11.44
CA LEU A 39 -12.64 -9.21 12.65
C LEU A 39 -12.60 -8.28 13.88
N LEU A 40 -12.24 -7.01 13.70
CA LEU A 40 -12.27 -6.02 14.78
C LEU A 40 -13.71 -5.65 15.18
N GLU A 41 -14.64 -5.60 14.23
CA GLU A 41 -16.07 -5.36 14.50
C GLU A 41 -16.74 -6.55 15.21
N ASP A 42 -16.37 -7.78 14.82
CA ASP A 42 -16.91 -9.02 15.38
C ASP A 42 -16.24 -9.43 16.70
N ALA A 43 -15.11 -8.82 17.06
CA ALA A 43 -14.41 -9.07 18.29
C ALA A 43 -15.17 -8.48 19.50
N GLN A 44 -16.09 -9.28 20.03
CA GLN A 44 -16.74 -9.05 21.32
C GLN A 44 -15.78 -9.39 22.48
N ASP A 45 -16.28 -9.41 23.73
CA ASP A 45 -15.61 -9.86 24.97
C ASP A 45 -14.98 -11.28 24.93
N GLN A 46 -14.99 -11.92 23.76
CA GLN A 46 -14.52 -13.27 23.47
C GLN A 46 -13.10 -13.30 22.88
N VAL A 47 -12.53 -12.15 22.54
CA VAL A 47 -11.20 -12.04 21.92
C VAL A 47 -10.22 -11.37 22.88
N PRO A 48 -9.01 -11.92 23.10
CA PRO A 48 -8.00 -11.28 23.93
C PRO A 48 -7.60 -9.89 23.42
N ASP A 49 -7.36 -8.94 24.34
CA ASP A 49 -6.90 -7.58 24.01
C ASP A 49 -5.62 -7.56 23.15
N GLU A 50 -4.75 -8.55 23.32
CA GLU A 50 -3.54 -8.71 22.51
C GLU A 50 -3.85 -8.98 21.04
N PHE A 51 -4.79 -9.89 20.78
CA PHE A 51 -5.26 -10.21 19.43
C PHE A 51 -5.92 -9.00 18.76
N LEU A 52 -6.71 -8.24 19.52
CA LEU A 52 -7.27 -6.96 19.07
C LEU A 52 -6.17 -5.96 18.71
N GLY A 53 -5.16 -5.82 19.56
CA GLY A 53 -4.01 -4.95 19.32
C GLY A 53 -3.25 -5.31 18.05
N ASP A 54 -3.02 -6.60 17.81
CA ASP A 54 -2.33 -7.07 16.62
C ASP A 54 -3.17 -6.92 15.35
N LEU A 55 -4.49 -7.18 15.40
CA LEU A 55 -5.40 -6.88 14.29
C LEU A 55 -5.43 -5.38 13.94
N GLN A 56 -5.45 -4.48 14.93
CA GLN A 56 -5.39 -3.04 14.69
C GLN A 56 -4.09 -2.62 14.00
N ARG A 57 -2.98 -3.28 14.32
CA ARG A 57 -1.68 -3.03 13.67
C ARG A 57 -1.67 -3.55 12.22
N ILE A 58 -2.25 -4.71 11.95
CA ILE A 58 -2.46 -5.23 10.58
C ILE A 58 -3.30 -4.24 9.76
N HIS A 59 -4.46 -3.84 10.30
CA HIS A 59 -5.35 -2.88 9.66
C HIS A 59 -4.64 -1.56 9.33
N SER A 60 -3.95 -0.98 10.30
CA SER A 60 -3.18 0.26 10.14
C SER A 60 -2.08 0.13 9.10
N ALA A 61 -1.37 -1.01 9.07
CA ALA A 61 -0.33 -1.27 8.07
C ALA A 61 -0.92 -1.42 6.66
N GLY A 62 -2.09 -2.03 6.51
CA GLY A 62 -2.83 -2.06 5.25
C GLY A 62 -3.16 -0.65 4.75
N GLN A 63 -3.70 0.21 5.62
CA GLN A 63 -3.99 1.60 5.28
C GLN A 63 -2.72 2.38 4.86
N GLN A 64 -1.60 2.15 5.55
CA GLN A 64 -0.31 2.75 5.19
C GLN A 64 0.16 2.31 3.80
N LEU A 65 0.02 1.04 3.43
CA LEU A 65 0.36 0.55 2.09
C LEU A 65 -0.48 1.26 1.01
N VAL A 66 -1.80 1.37 1.21
CA VAL A 66 -2.68 2.08 0.27
C VAL A 66 -2.26 3.54 0.10
N ALA A 67 -1.93 4.21 1.20
CA ALA A 67 -1.46 5.60 1.18
C ALA A 67 -0.15 5.75 0.39
N LEU A 68 0.82 4.86 0.59
CA LEU A 68 2.09 4.83 -0.17
C LEU A 68 1.85 4.58 -1.66
N ILE A 69 1.02 3.59 -2.00
CA ILE A 69 0.67 3.29 -3.38
C ILE A 69 0.04 4.51 -4.06
N ASN A 70 -0.92 5.17 -3.40
CA ASN A 70 -1.56 6.37 -3.95
C ASN A 70 -0.59 7.55 -4.09
N ARG A 71 0.34 7.73 -3.14
CA ARG A 71 1.34 8.79 -3.18
C ARG A 71 2.32 8.63 -4.34
N TYR A 72 2.86 7.43 -4.54
CA TYR A 72 3.94 7.19 -5.50
C TYR A 72 3.44 6.76 -6.89
N LEU A 73 2.27 6.12 -6.96
CA LEU A 73 1.69 5.57 -8.19
C LEU A 73 0.36 6.21 -8.56
N GLY A 74 -0.04 7.30 -7.89
CA GLY A 74 -1.26 8.06 -8.21
C GLY A 74 -1.21 8.75 -9.57
N ASP A 75 -2.38 9.07 -10.11
CA ASP A 75 -2.55 9.58 -11.49
C ASP A 75 -1.87 10.94 -11.73
N ASP A 76 -1.86 11.83 -10.72
CA ASP A 76 -1.35 13.20 -10.84
C ASP A 76 0.06 13.41 -10.25
N SER A 77 0.44 12.65 -9.20
CA SER A 77 1.76 12.76 -8.56
C SER A 77 2.92 12.31 -9.47
N PHE A 78 2.59 11.51 -10.48
CA PHE A 78 3.59 10.94 -11.37
C PHE A 78 4.25 11.96 -12.31
N MET A 79 3.61 13.11 -12.56
CA MET A 79 4.19 14.18 -13.39
C MET A 79 5.20 15.07 -12.64
N THR A 80 5.36 14.89 -11.32
CA THR A 80 6.10 15.83 -10.46
C THR A 80 7.28 15.20 -9.72
N ILE A 81 7.25 13.90 -9.43
CA ILE A 81 8.29 13.24 -8.64
C ILE A 81 9.18 12.39 -9.54
N ARG A 82 10.45 12.78 -9.65
CA ARG A 82 11.53 11.96 -10.21
C ARG A 82 11.58 10.66 -9.38
N ARG A 83 10.96 9.60 -9.89
CA ARG A 83 10.71 8.37 -9.13
C ARG A 83 11.98 7.81 -8.52
N ASP A 84 11.95 7.60 -7.22
CA ASP A 84 12.80 6.61 -6.59
C ASP A 84 11.96 5.36 -6.30
N LEU A 85 11.86 4.48 -7.30
CA LEU A 85 11.19 3.18 -7.14
C LEU A 85 11.86 2.35 -6.04
N HIS A 86 13.16 2.52 -5.84
CA HIS A 86 13.89 1.87 -4.78
C HIS A 86 13.42 2.38 -3.40
N GLN A 87 13.21 3.68 -3.25
CA GLN A 87 12.59 4.26 -2.06
C GLN A 87 11.17 3.74 -1.83
N LEU A 88 10.33 3.67 -2.89
CA LEU A 88 9.00 3.07 -2.77
C LEU A 88 9.06 1.63 -2.29
N CYS A 89 9.90 0.78 -2.91
CA CYS A 89 10.07 -0.60 -2.48
C CYS A 89 10.55 -0.69 -1.03
N HIS A 90 11.44 0.19 -0.59
CA HIS A 90 11.88 0.25 0.79
C HIS A 90 10.74 0.64 1.75
N GLU A 91 9.96 1.67 1.42
CA GLU A 91 8.84 2.13 2.23
C GLU A 91 7.69 1.13 2.30
N LEU A 92 7.43 0.37 1.23
CA LEU A 92 6.40 -0.68 1.22
C LEU A 92 6.77 -1.88 2.10
N ARG A 93 8.07 -2.19 2.26
CA ARG A 93 8.51 -3.35 3.06
C ARG A 93 8.09 -3.25 4.51
N THR A 94 8.19 -2.08 5.13
CA THR A 94 7.88 -1.92 6.56
C THR A 94 6.44 -2.31 6.90
N PRO A 95 5.40 -1.69 6.30
CA PRO A 95 4.02 -2.08 6.60
C PRO A 95 3.68 -3.48 6.08
N ALA A 96 4.27 -3.96 4.97
CA ALA A 96 4.09 -5.34 4.54
C ALA A 96 4.62 -6.34 5.59
N ASN A 97 5.80 -6.09 6.16
CA ASN A 97 6.37 -6.91 7.23
C ASN A 97 5.55 -6.84 8.51
N HIS A 98 4.93 -5.71 8.83
CA HIS A 98 3.99 -5.64 9.96
C HIS A 98 2.78 -6.54 9.73
N ILE A 99 2.18 -6.50 8.54
CA ILE A 99 1.04 -7.39 8.22
C ILE A 99 1.42 -8.85 8.38
N ILE A 100 2.59 -9.24 7.85
CA ILE A 100 3.07 -10.63 7.95
C ILE A 100 3.36 -10.99 9.40
N GLY A 101 4.16 -10.19 10.10
CA GLY A 101 4.60 -10.50 11.47
C GLY A 101 3.45 -10.54 12.47
N TYR A 102 2.53 -9.58 12.43
CA TYR A 102 1.33 -9.64 13.28
C TYR A 102 0.39 -10.75 12.84
N GLY A 103 0.28 -11.03 11.53
CA GLY A 103 -0.52 -12.17 11.05
C GLY A 103 -0.01 -13.52 11.54
N GLU A 104 1.30 -13.70 11.68
CA GLU A 104 1.90 -14.90 12.27
C GLU A 104 1.57 -15.03 13.76
N LEU A 105 1.59 -13.93 14.53
CA LEU A 105 1.22 -13.94 15.94
C LEU A 105 -0.25 -14.33 16.19
N LEU A 106 -1.14 -14.09 15.22
CA LEU A 106 -2.54 -14.52 15.32
C LEU A 106 -2.73 -16.04 15.11
N LEU A 107 -1.69 -16.75 14.64
CA LEU A 107 -1.73 -18.19 14.36
C LEU A 107 -1.14 -19.05 15.48
N ASP A 108 -0.46 -18.43 16.44
CA ASP A 108 0.14 -19.07 17.62
C ASP A 108 -0.84 -19.16 18.80
#